data_AF-A0A7S3AP75-F1
#
_entry.id   AF-A0A7S3AP75-F1
#
_cell.length_a   1.000
_cell.length_b   1.000
_cell.length_c   1.000
_cell.angle_alpha   90.00
_cell.angle_beta   90.00
_cell.angle_gamma   90.00
#
_symmetry.space_group_name_H-M   'P 1'
#
loop_
_entity.id
_entity.type
_entity.pdbx_description
1 polymer ?
#
loop_
_entity_poly.entity_id
_entity_poly.type
_entity_poly.pdbx_seq_one_letter_code
_entity_poly.pdbx_strand_id
1 'polypeptide(L)'
;LEEDHEVIFCSDEEEEEEERTGGDVDMLEGPGDDGVDGRVVLHEDKKYYPTAMEVYGEEVETTVQEEDTQPITQPIVAPVKPKNYDLVEKKPPRTVYSTEFMLSLMNTPELVRNIVVIGHMQHGKTGFLDCLVGATHIFDEEGKKTGFGKHQEEQTTAGRRWTDSRVDEQKRGLSIKATPVTLLMQ
;
A
#
# COMPACT_ATOMS: atom_id res chain seq x y z
N LEU A 1 54.55 1.17 -4.97
CA LEU A 1 53.29 1.38 -5.71
C LEU A 1 52.26 2.07 -4.77
N GLU A 2 52.34 3.37 -4.44
CA GLU A 2 52.96 4.51 -5.15
C GLU A 2 52.43 4.57 -6.62
N GLU A 3 52.04 5.67 -7.27
CA GLU A 3 52.06 7.13 -7.06
C GLU A 3 50.61 7.68 -7.32
N ASP A 4 50.15 8.93 -7.11
CA ASP A 4 50.63 10.18 -6.49
C ASP A 4 49.36 11.00 -6.08
N HIS A 5 49.32 11.81 -5.01
CA HIS A 5 49.63 13.26 -4.91
C HIS A 5 48.92 14.22 -5.87
N GLU A 6 48.10 15.12 -5.30
CA GLU A 6 48.30 16.58 -5.49
C GLU A 6 47.77 17.35 -4.25
N VAL A 7 48.64 18.17 -3.64
CA VAL A 7 48.34 19.00 -2.46
C VAL A 7 48.79 20.42 -2.81
N ILE A 8 47.86 21.37 -2.88
CA ILE A 8 48.17 22.73 -3.28
C ILE A 8 48.70 23.52 -2.08
N PHE A 9 50.00 23.81 -2.10
CA PHE A 9 50.62 24.86 -1.29
C PHE A 9 50.30 26.24 -1.88
N CYS A 10 50.02 27.21 -1.01
CA CYS A 10 50.30 28.62 -1.25
C CYS A 10 51.10 29.15 -0.07
N SER A 11 52.17 29.88 -0.37
CA SER A 11 53.26 30.19 0.56
C SER A 11 53.02 31.43 1.42
N ASP A 12 53.86 31.57 2.44
CA ASP A 12 53.93 32.72 3.35
C ASP A 12 54.11 34.07 2.62
N GLU A 13 53.40 35.09 3.12
CA GLU A 13 53.90 36.45 3.22
C GLU A 13 53.71 36.90 4.68
N GLU A 14 54.82 37.02 5.42
CA GLU A 14 54.86 37.67 6.74
C GLU A 14 54.91 39.20 6.54
N GLU A 15 54.09 39.98 7.26
CA GLU A 15 54.49 41.36 7.65
C GLU A 15 53.62 41.91 8.81
N GLU A 16 54.33 42.30 9.89
CA GLU A 16 54.05 43.31 10.92
C GLU A 16 52.84 43.21 11.89
N GLU A 17 53.16 43.00 13.17
CA GLU A 17 52.29 43.32 14.32
C GLU A 17 52.30 44.84 14.61
N GLU A 18 51.13 45.50 14.58
CA GLU A 18 50.93 46.79 15.27
C GLU A 18 49.95 46.62 16.45
N GLU A 19 50.47 46.75 17.68
CA GLU A 19 49.61 46.95 18.86
C GLU A 19 48.90 48.32 18.77
N ARG A 20 47.56 48.31 18.64
CA ARG A 20 46.75 49.52 18.89
C ARG A 20 45.63 49.27 19.89
N THR A 21 45.89 49.77 21.09
CA THR A 21 44.98 50.13 22.19
C THR A 21 43.51 50.35 21.82
N GLY A 22 42.61 49.82 22.67
CA GLY A 22 41.18 49.77 22.43
C GLY A 22 40.41 51.08 22.58
N GLY A 23 39.13 51.02 22.18
CA GLY A 23 38.13 52.08 22.31
C GLY A 23 36.78 51.65 21.74
N ASP A 24 35.79 51.58 22.62
CA ASP A 24 34.34 51.69 22.41
C ASP A 24 33.60 50.68 21.49
N VAL A 25 32.73 49.90 22.16
CA VAL A 25 31.64 49.12 21.56
C VAL A 25 30.39 50.02 21.56
N ASP A 26 29.90 50.41 20.39
CA ASP A 26 28.73 51.29 20.28
C ASP A 26 27.43 50.52 20.61
N MET A 27 26.80 50.87 21.73
CA MET A 27 25.62 50.19 22.27
C MET A 27 24.34 50.78 21.69
N LEU A 28 23.74 50.08 20.73
CA LEU A 28 22.40 50.40 20.23
C LEU A 28 21.32 49.88 21.20
N GLU A 29 21.09 50.62 22.29
CA GLU A 29 20.00 50.35 23.23
C GLU A 29 18.63 50.68 22.61
N GLY A 30 17.84 49.63 22.32
CA GLY A 30 16.40 49.76 22.08
C GLY A 30 15.64 49.81 23.42
N PRO A 31 14.54 50.58 23.53
CA PRO A 31 13.86 50.78 24.81
C PRO A 31 13.09 49.54 25.25
N GLY A 32 13.49 48.95 26.38
CA GLY A 32 12.93 47.70 26.90
C GLY A 32 12.86 47.65 28.43
N ASP A 33 11.92 48.39 29.00
CA ASP A 33 11.24 48.15 30.29
C ASP A 33 12.07 47.48 31.42
N ASP A 34 12.95 48.24 32.08
CA ASP A 34 13.63 47.83 33.33
C ASP A 34 12.65 47.79 34.52
N GLY A 35 11.73 46.83 34.49
CA GLY A 35 10.54 46.79 35.33
C GLY A 35 10.55 45.85 36.56
N VAL A 36 11.61 45.07 36.81
CA VAL A 36 11.63 44.12 37.97
C VAL A 36 13.04 43.88 38.55
N ASP A 37 13.08 43.67 39.87
CA ASP A 37 14.23 43.35 40.76
C ASP A 37 15.56 42.89 40.10
N GLY A 38 16.67 43.46 40.59
CA GLY A 38 18.06 43.23 40.14
C GLY A 38 18.66 41.83 40.39
N ARG A 39 17.95 40.79 40.01
CA ARG A 39 18.39 39.39 39.96
C ARG A 39 19.03 39.12 38.61
N VAL A 40 20.35 38.93 38.59
CA VAL A 40 21.11 38.66 37.36
C VAL A 40 20.57 37.39 36.67
N VAL A 41 20.12 37.55 35.42
CA VAL A 41 19.67 36.45 34.55
C VAL A 41 20.85 35.94 33.73
N LEU A 42 21.10 34.63 33.75
CA LEU A 42 22.15 33.98 32.96
C LEU A 42 21.83 34.10 31.46
N HIS A 43 22.86 34.07 30.61
CA HIS A 43 22.68 34.24 29.16
C HIS A 43 21.78 33.18 28.50
N GLU A 44 21.66 32.01 29.13
CA GLU A 44 20.83 30.87 28.70
C GLU A 44 19.36 31.03 29.11
N ASP A 45 19.09 31.75 30.21
CA ASP A 45 17.74 32.03 30.73
C ASP A 45 17.13 33.32 30.16
N LYS A 46 17.85 34.03 29.27
CA LYS A 46 17.36 35.26 28.64
C LYS A 46 16.19 34.97 27.70
N LYS A 47 14.98 35.20 28.19
CA LYS A 47 13.75 35.20 27.38
C LYS A 47 13.68 36.45 26.52
N TYR A 48 14.06 36.32 25.25
CA TYR A 48 14.01 37.42 24.28
C TYR A 48 12.60 37.75 23.77
N TYR A 49 11.63 36.86 23.96
CA TYR A 49 10.25 37.02 23.46
C TYR A 49 9.21 36.61 24.53
N PRO A 50 8.09 37.34 24.65
CA PRO A 50 6.95 36.94 25.48
C PRO A 50 6.34 35.60 25.04
N THR A 51 5.60 34.96 25.94
CA THR A 51 4.93 33.68 25.62
C THR A 51 3.70 33.90 24.73
N ALA A 52 3.35 32.90 23.93
CA ALA A 52 2.22 33.01 22.98
C ALA A 52 0.88 33.33 23.68
N MET A 53 0.69 32.84 24.91
CA MET A 53 -0.51 33.10 25.72
C MET A 53 -0.63 34.57 26.15
N GLU A 54 0.49 35.25 26.42
CA GLU A 54 0.52 36.67 26.80
C GLU A 54 0.22 37.59 25.60
N VAL A 55 0.56 37.16 24.38
CA VAL A 55 0.34 37.91 23.14
C VAL A 55 -1.11 37.79 22.64
N TYR A 56 -1.71 36.60 22.72
CA TYR A 56 -3.04 36.33 22.15
C TYR A 56 -4.19 36.26 23.18
N GLY A 57 -3.88 36.10 24.47
CA GLY A 57 -4.88 36.02 25.56
C GLY A 57 -5.53 34.65 25.73
N GLU A 58 -6.26 34.47 26.85
CA GLU A 58 -6.82 33.17 27.27
C GLU A 58 -7.97 32.66 26.36
N GLU A 59 -8.54 33.50 25.50
CA GLU A 59 -9.63 33.13 24.60
C GLU A 59 -9.14 32.37 23.34
N VAL A 60 -7.82 32.28 23.11
CA VAL A 60 -7.23 31.68 21.89
C VAL A 60 -6.37 30.46 22.24
N GLU A 61 -6.68 29.31 21.65
CA GLU A 61 -5.88 28.09 21.82
C GLU A 61 -4.61 28.13 20.97
N THR A 62 -3.46 28.41 21.60
CA THR A 62 -2.15 28.39 20.94
C THR A 62 -1.51 27.00 21.04
N THR A 63 -1.65 26.17 20.00
CA THR A 63 -0.96 24.87 19.91
C THR A 63 0.36 24.98 19.13
N VAL A 64 1.45 24.42 19.67
CA VAL A 64 2.72 24.27 18.95
C VAL A 64 2.81 22.82 18.46
N GLN A 65 3.03 22.63 17.16
CA GLN A 65 3.21 21.32 16.53
C GLN A 65 4.55 21.33 15.78
N GLU A 66 5.55 20.64 16.35
CA GLU A 66 6.91 20.56 15.79
C GLU A 66 7.06 19.40 14.79
N GLU A 67 6.27 18.34 14.94
CA GLU A 67 6.28 17.15 14.09
C GLU A 67 4.89 16.87 13.46
N ASP A 68 4.89 16.30 12.26
CA ASP A 68 3.68 15.95 11.53
C ASP A 68 2.91 14.79 12.19
N THR A 69 1.59 14.94 12.30
CA THR A 69 0.70 13.90 12.84
C THR A 69 0.50 12.69 11.91
N GLN A 70 0.89 12.78 10.64
CA GLN A 70 0.78 11.71 9.65
C GLN A 70 2.11 11.50 8.93
N PRO A 71 2.63 10.26 8.84
CA PRO A 71 3.87 9.99 8.13
C PRO A 71 3.67 10.14 6.61
N ILE A 72 4.72 10.55 5.89
CA ILE A 72 4.72 10.72 4.42
C ILE A 72 4.32 9.45 3.63
N THR A 73 4.34 8.27 4.26
CA THR A 73 3.87 7.01 3.67
C THR A 73 2.34 6.89 3.61
N GLN A 74 1.61 7.67 4.40
CA GLN A 74 0.16 7.74 4.41
C GLN A 74 -0.33 8.88 3.49
N PRO A 75 -1.09 8.59 2.42
CA PRO A 75 -1.63 9.63 1.56
C PRO A 75 -2.76 10.39 2.26
N ILE A 76 -2.74 11.72 2.18
CA ILE A 76 -3.76 12.62 2.74
C ILE A 76 -5.17 12.25 2.22
N VAL A 77 -5.29 11.89 0.94
CA VAL A 77 -6.50 11.32 0.35
C VAL A 77 -6.25 9.85 0.03
N ALA A 78 -6.85 8.96 0.81
CA ALA A 78 -6.69 7.52 0.62
C ALA A 78 -7.31 7.06 -0.72
N PRO A 79 -6.53 6.43 -1.64
CA PRO A 79 -7.09 5.92 -2.88
C PRO A 79 -8.02 4.73 -2.61
N VAL A 80 -9.08 4.60 -3.41
CA VAL A 80 -10.03 3.49 -3.31
C VAL A 80 -9.32 2.18 -3.69
N LYS A 81 -8.95 1.38 -2.69
CA LYS A 81 -8.34 0.05 -2.85
C LYS A 81 -9.43 -1.04 -2.83
N PRO A 82 -9.87 -1.58 -3.98
CA PRO A 82 -10.86 -2.66 -4.00
C PRO A 82 -10.25 -3.95 -3.42
N LYS A 83 -10.80 -4.42 -2.30
CA LYS A 83 -10.35 -5.62 -1.59
C LYS A 83 -10.91 -6.89 -2.24
N ASN A 84 -10.44 -7.22 -3.44
CA ASN A 84 -10.80 -8.45 -4.14
C ASN A 84 -9.86 -9.58 -3.71
N TYR A 85 -10.33 -10.47 -2.82
CA TYR A 85 -9.56 -11.64 -2.36
C TYR A 85 -9.86 -12.92 -3.16
N ASP A 86 -10.99 -12.92 -3.88
CA ASP A 86 -11.50 -14.06 -4.63
C ASP A 86 -11.64 -13.69 -6.12
N LEU A 87 -11.29 -14.63 -6.99
CA LEU A 87 -11.39 -14.53 -8.46
C LEU A 87 -12.83 -14.82 -8.92
N VAL A 88 -13.80 -14.05 -8.43
CA VAL A 88 -15.22 -14.23 -8.78
C VAL A 88 -15.56 -13.47 -10.07
N GLU A 89 -16.16 -14.18 -11.04
CA GLU A 89 -16.64 -13.59 -12.28
C GLU A 89 -17.90 -12.74 -12.01
N LYS A 90 -17.87 -11.46 -12.41
CA LYS A 90 -18.94 -10.49 -12.12
C LYS A 90 -20.20 -10.67 -12.96
N LYS A 91 -20.14 -11.51 -13.99
CA LYS A 91 -21.27 -11.86 -14.87
C LYS A 91 -21.42 -13.39 -14.83
N PRO A 92 -22.65 -13.92 -14.85
CA PRO A 92 -22.83 -15.36 -14.98
C PRO A 92 -22.23 -15.83 -16.31
N PRO A 93 -21.44 -16.91 -16.31
CA PRO A 93 -20.86 -17.45 -17.53
C PRO A 93 -21.94 -18.08 -18.41
N ARG A 94 -21.67 -18.14 -19.71
CA ARG A 94 -22.58 -18.75 -20.69
C ARG A 94 -22.50 -20.27 -20.60
N THR A 95 -23.62 -20.93 -20.34
CA THR A 95 -23.73 -22.39 -20.28
C THR A 95 -24.44 -22.94 -21.52
N VAL A 96 -24.27 -24.25 -21.77
CA VAL A 96 -24.94 -24.96 -22.88
C VAL A 96 -26.45 -25.11 -22.64
N TYR A 97 -26.88 -25.19 -21.38
CA TYR A 97 -28.27 -25.29 -20.95
C TYR A 97 -28.84 -23.94 -20.51
N SER A 98 -30.17 -23.79 -20.51
CA SER A 98 -30.83 -22.60 -19.94
C SER A 98 -30.95 -22.69 -18.42
N THR A 99 -30.90 -21.55 -17.75
CA THR A 99 -31.10 -21.44 -16.30
C THR A 99 -32.50 -21.88 -15.88
N GLU A 100 -33.52 -21.56 -16.68
CA GLU A 100 -34.91 -21.99 -16.47
C GLU A 100 -35.06 -23.52 -16.45
N PHE A 101 -34.35 -24.23 -17.34
CA PHE A 101 -34.38 -25.69 -17.37
C PHE A 101 -33.72 -26.31 -16.13
N MET A 102 -32.59 -25.75 -15.69
CA MET A 102 -31.95 -26.15 -14.42
C MET A 102 -32.89 -25.93 -13.22
N LEU A 103 -33.57 -24.78 -13.15
CA LEU A 103 -34.54 -24.49 -12.07
C LEU A 103 -35.73 -25.46 -12.09
N SER A 104 -36.21 -25.86 -13.28
CA SER A 104 -37.27 -26.86 -13.42
C SER A 104 -36.86 -28.21 -12.81
N LEU A 105 -35.64 -28.69 -13.10
CA LEU A 105 -35.11 -29.95 -12.57
C LEU A 105 -34.88 -29.92 -11.05
N MET A 106 -34.59 -28.76 -10.46
CA MET A 106 -34.45 -28.64 -8.99
C MET A 106 -35.75 -28.94 -8.22
N ASN A 107 -36.92 -28.81 -8.86
CA ASN A 107 -38.20 -29.19 -8.26
C ASN A 107 -38.44 -30.71 -8.22
N THR A 108 -37.68 -31.49 -8.99
CA THR A 108 -37.78 -32.95 -9.08
C THR A 108 -36.59 -33.62 -8.40
N PRO A 109 -36.68 -33.96 -7.09
CA PRO A 109 -35.53 -34.46 -6.33
C PRO A 109 -34.95 -35.78 -6.85
N GLU A 110 -35.74 -36.58 -7.58
CA GLU A 110 -35.30 -37.82 -8.23
C GLU A 110 -34.25 -37.61 -9.33
N LEU A 111 -34.23 -36.42 -9.94
CA LEU A 111 -33.28 -36.05 -11.01
C LEU A 111 -32.02 -35.35 -10.45
N VAL A 112 -32.03 -34.94 -9.18
CA VAL A 112 -30.91 -34.24 -8.53
C VAL A 112 -29.98 -35.25 -7.85
N ARG A 113 -28.69 -35.21 -8.17
CA ARG A 113 -27.66 -36.03 -7.49
C ARG A 113 -26.65 -35.15 -6.77
N ASN A 114 -26.54 -35.35 -5.46
CA ASN A 114 -25.50 -34.73 -4.63
C ASN A 114 -24.27 -35.64 -4.62
N ILE A 115 -23.18 -35.20 -5.24
CA ILE A 115 -21.92 -35.95 -5.39
C ILE A 115 -20.79 -35.15 -4.76
N VAL A 116 -19.87 -35.82 -4.05
CA VAL A 116 -18.69 -35.19 -3.44
C VAL A 116 -17.43 -35.88 -3.95
N VAL A 117 -16.49 -35.10 -4.50
CA VAL A 117 -15.21 -35.60 -5.04
C VAL A 117 -14.13 -35.53 -3.96
N ILE A 118 -13.87 -36.66 -3.30
CA ILE A 118 -12.83 -36.82 -2.27
C ILE A 118 -11.71 -37.73 -2.80
N GLY A 119 -10.51 -37.58 -2.24
CA GLY A 119 -9.32 -38.33 -2.63
C GLY A 119 -8.05 -37.66 -2.11
N HIS A 120 -6.92 -38.33 -2.24
CA HIS A 120 -5.63 -37.87 -1.72
C HIS A 120 -5.12 -36.57 -2.40
N MET A 121 -4.11 -35.93 -1.81
CA MET A 121 -3.53 -34.67 -2.29
C MET A 121 -3.03 -34.82 -3.74
N GLN A 122 -3.33 -33.83 -4.59
CA GLN A 122 -2.94 -33.78 -6.01
C GLN A 122 -3.40 -34.93 -6.93
N HIS A 123 -4.35 -35.78 -6.52
CA HIS A 123 -4.97 -36.81 -7.39
C HIS A 123 -5.95 -36.23 -8.45
N GLY A 124 -5.70 -35.03 -8.98
CA GLY A 124 -6.49 -34.46 -10.09
C GLY A 124 -7.96 -34.11 -9.78
N LYS A 125 -8.41 -34.11 -8.51
CA LYS A 125 -9.82 -33.83 -8.13
C LYS A 125 -10.36 -32.52 -8.72
N THR A 126 -9.60 -31.44 -8.55
CA THR A 126 -9.89 -30.11 -9.12
C THR A 126 -9.93 -30.20 -10.64
N GLY A 127 -8.89 -30.75 -11.28
CA GLY A 127 -8.83 -30.94 -12.74
C GLY A 127 -9.99 -31.78 -13.32
N PHE A 128 -10.49 -32.77 -12.58
CA PHE A 128 -11.68 -33.53 -12.98
C PHE A 128 -12.93 -32.64 -12.98
N LEU A 129 -13.12 -31.83 -11.94
CA LEU A 129 -14.20 -30.82 -11.90
C LEU A 129 -14.02 -29.74 -12.97
N ASP A 130 -12.78 -29.35 -13.28
CA ASP A 130 -12.47 -28.39 -14.35
C ASP A 130 -12.87 -28.94 -15.73
N CYS A 131 -12.63 -30.24 -16.00
CA CYS A 131 -13.14 -30.92 -17.20
C CYS A 131 -14.67 -30.92 -17.28
N LEU A 132 -15.35 -31.14 -16.15
CA LEU A 132 -16.82 -31.11 -16.06
C LEU A 132 -17.38 -29.70 -16.31
N VAL A 133 -16.71 -28.66 -15.82
CA VAL A 133 -17.04 -27.26 -16.11
C VAL A 133 -16.79 -26.97 -17.60
N GLY A 134 -15.66 -27.40 -18.16
CA GLY A 134 -15.32 -27.21 -19.57
C GLY A 134 -16.27 -27.91 -20.56
N ALA A 135 -16.97 -28.96 -20.14
CA ALA A 135 -18.02 -29.60 -20.93
C ALA A 135 -19.37 -28.84 -20.91
N THR A 136 -19.58 -27.96 -19.92
CA THR A 136 -20.88 -27.32 -19.66
C THR A 136 -20.90 -25.80 -19.88
N HIS A 137 -19.72 -25.16 -19.82
CA HIS A 137 -19.53 -23.73 -19.96
C HIS A 137 -18.89 -23.40 -21.32
N ILE A 138 -19.49 -22.46 -22.03
CA ILE A 138 -18.98 -21.95 -23.31
C ILE A 138 -18.06 -20.77 -22.99
N PHE A 139 -16.75 -21.01 -23.07
CA PHE A 139 -15.75 -19.96 -22.92
C PHE A 139 -15.62 -19.18 -24.24
N ASP A 140 -16.37 -18.09 -24.38
CA ASP A 140 -16.28 -17.21 -25.55
C ASP A 140 -14.84 -16.64 -25.65
N GLU A 141 -14.09 -17.07 -26.68
CA GLU A 141 -12.68 -16.73 -26.86
C GLU A 141 -12.41 -15.26 -27.23
N GLU A 142 -13.45 -14.45 -27.39
CA GLU A 142 -13.36 -13.07 -27.86
C GLU A 142 -12.54 -12.16 -26.93
N GLY A 143 -12.44 -12.50 -25.64
CA GLY A 143 -11.56 -11.83 -24.69
C GLY A 143 -10.05 -12.05 -24.94
N LYS A 144 -9.65 -13.03 -25.77
CA LYS A 144 -8.23 -13.38 -26.00
C LYS A 144 -7.47 -12.43 -26.95
N LYS A 145 -8.15 -11.48 -27.62
CA LYS A 145 -7.56 -10.69 -28.73
C LYS A 145 -7.18 -9.25 -28.41
N THR A 146 -7.44 -8.74 -27.20
CA THR A 146 -7.20 -7.33 -26.83
C THR A 146 -6.33 -7.17 -25.58
N GLY A 147 -5.11 -7.73 -25.61
CA GLY A 147 -4.11 -7.52 -24.55
C GLY A 147 -2.72 -8.02 -24.94
N PHE A 148 -1.72 -7.14 -24.94
CA PHE A 148 -0.32 -7.51 -25.13
C PHE A 148 0.18 -8.33 -23.92
N GLY A 149 0.39 -9.64 -24.09
CA GLY A 149 0.85 -10.48 -22.96
C GLY A 149 1.01 -11.97 -23.27
N LYS A 150 1.95 -12.35 -24.15
CA LYS A 150 2.23 -13.75 -24.57
C LYS A 150 2.69 -14.72 -23.45
N HIS A 151 2.72 -14.29 -22.19
CA HIS A 151 3.03 -15.16 -21.05
C HIS A 151 1.81 -15.72 -20.32
N GLN A 152 0.58 -15.34 -20.72
CA GLN A 152 -0.66 -15.84 -20.11
C GLN A 152 -1.36 -16.93 -20.95
N GLU A 153 -0.72 -17.39 -22.04
CA GLU A 153 -1.31 -18.33 -23.00
C GLU A 153 -1.42 -19.77 -22.43
N GLU A 154 -0.46 -20.23 -21.61
CA GLU A 154 -0.48 -21.58 -21.02
C GLU A 154 -1.53 -21.80 -19.90
N GLN A 155 -2.07 -20.73 -19.30
CA GLN A 155 -3.20 -20.85 -18.37
C GLN A 155 -4.55 -20.90 -19.10
N THR A 156 -4.58 -20.84 -20.44
CA THR A 156 -5.84 -20.96 -21.18
C THR A 156 -6.32 -22.41 -21.19
N THR A 157 -7.49 -22.64 -20.60
CA THR A 157 -8.26 -23.89 -20.56
C THR A 157 -7.64 -25.06 -19.78
N ALA A 158 -6.36 -25.39 -19.95
CA ALA A 158 -5.75 -26.59 -19.36
C ALA A 158 -5.26 -26.42 -17.90
N GLY A 159 -5.02 -25.18 -17.45
CA GLY A 159 -4.48 -24.88 -16.12
C GLY A 159 -5.43 -24.11 -15.18
N ARG A 160 -6.64 -23.74 -15.65
CA ARG A 160 -7.57 -22.89 -14.89
C ARG A 160 -8.42 -23.72 -13.93
N ARG A 161 -7.97 -23.77 -12.68
CA ARG A 161 -8.67 -24.40 -11.55
C ARG A 161 -9.92 -23.61 -11.20
N TRP A 162 -11.09 -24.11 -11.59
CA TRP A 162 -12.36 -23.41 -11.48
C TRP A 162 -12.90 -23.36 -10.04
N THR A 163 -12.69 -24.43 -9.27
CA THR A 163 -13.16 -24.51 -7.88
C THR A 163 -12.29 -23.78 -6.87
N ASP A 164 -11.01 -23.57 -7.20
CA ASP A 164 -10.02 -22.87 -6.35
C ASP A 164 -10.13 -21.35 -6.59
N SER A 165 -11.25 -20.73 -6.21
CA SER A 165 -11.52 -19.32 -6.55
C SER A 165 -10.66 -18.33 -5.75
N ARG A 166 -10.09 -18.73 -4.62
CA ARG A 166 -9.36 -17.83 -3.72
C ARG A 166 -7.92 -17.61 -4.16
N VAL A 167 -7.40 -16.40 -3.96
CA VAL A 167 -6.01 -16.07 -4.33
C VAL A 167 -4.97 -16.87 -3.53
N ASP A 168 -5.27 -17.32 -2.31
CA ASP A 168 -4.37 -18.17 -1.50
C ASP A 168 -4.32 -19.62 -2.00
N GLU A 169 -5.43 -20.17 -2.49
CA GLU A 169 -5.52 -21.51 -3.10
C GLU A 169 -4.72 -21.57 -4.41
N GLN A 170 -4.94 -20.58 -5.30
CA GLN A 170 -4.21 -20.46 -6.56
C GLN A 170 -2.71 -20.30 -6.33
N LYS A 171 -2.29 -19.43 -5.39
CA LYS A 171 -0.86 -19.25 -5.03
C LYS A 171 -0.20 -20.51 -4.47
N ARG A 172 -0.95 -21.35 -3.76
CA ARG A 172 -0.45 -22.60 -3.15
C ARG A 172 -0.57 -23.81 -4.07
N GLY A 173 -1.34 -23.71 -5.16
CA GLY A 173 -1.63 -24.84 -6.03
C GLY A 173 -2.37 -25.97 -5.31
N LEU A 174 -3.16 -25.65 -4.28
CA LEU A 174 -3.88 -26.60 -3.43
C LEU A 174 -5.27 -26.04 -3.10
N SER A 175 -6.30 -26.89 -3.23
CA SER A 175 -7.66 -26.60 -2.79
C SER A 175 -7.73 -26.62 -1.26
N ILE A 176 -8.18 -25.52 -0.64
CA ILE A 176 -8.22 -25.33 0.83
C ILE A 176 -9.67 -25.35 1.33
N LYS A 177 -10.62 -24.89 0.52
CA LYS A 177 -12.05 -24.86 0.77
C LYS A 177 -12.79 -25.74 -0.23
N ALA A 178 -13.79 -26.45 0.26
CA ALA A 178 -14.70 -27.20 -0.61
C ALA A 178 -15.71 -26.22 -1.24
N THR A 179 -15.50 -25.88 -2.50
CA THR A 179 -16.41 -25.04 -3.30
C THR A 179 -17.49 -25.91 -3.95
N PRO A 180 -18.80 -25.70 -3.66
CA PRO A 180 -19.86 -26.43 -4.33
C PRO A 180 -20.05 -25.92 -5.76
N VAL A 181 -20.36 -26.82 -6.70
CA VAL A 181 -20.67 -26.49 -8.10
C VAL A 181 -21.91 -27.28 -8.52
N THR A 182 -22.89 -26.60 -9.10
CA THR A 182 -24.10 -27.20 -9.67
C THR A 182 -24.03 -27.15 -11.20
N LEU A 183 -23.91 -28.31 -11.83
CA LEU A 183 -23.81 -28.47 -13.28
C LEU A 183 -24.97 -29.34 -13.79
N LEU A 184 -25.38 -29.09 -15.03
CA LEU A 184 -26.31 -29.95 -15.76
C LEU A 184 -25.56 -30.54 -16.96
N MET A 185 -25.61 -31.86 -17.10
CA MET A 185 -25.00 -32.61 -18.21
C MET A 185 -26.06 -33.44 -18.92
N GLN A 186 -25.83 -33.66 -20.22
CA GLN A 186 -26.67 -34.41 -21.13
C GLN A 186 -25.96 -35.69 -21.58
#